data_AF-A0A956P0N8-F1
#
_entry.id   AF-A0A956P0N8-F1
#
_cell.length_a   1.000
_cell.length_b   1.000
_cell.length_c   1.000
_cell.angle_alpha   90.00
_cell.angle_beta   90.00
_cell.angle_gamma   90.00
#
_symmetry.space_group_name_H-M   'P 1'
#
loop_
_entity.id
_entity.type
_entity.pdbx_description
1 polymer ?
#
loop_
_entity_poly.entity_id
_entity_poly.type
_entity_poly.pdbx_seq_one_letter_code
_entity_poly.pdbx_strand_id
1 'polypeptide(L)'
;MLHRTGWLVTLASVLACGPNLAQEPADAFAARVDSAITRSDTARLATLAAQRCTAGDKAERQTCLEDYFLALAGEGRVTLALGALERLGTAEEDVAKDGHGYTHVIGIKAWKPGDDVAEVFRSCTSLYQSGCYHGVIQSYLTASGTVDSARVLALCDEIAPQGTDNWLRFQCMHGLGHGLEMAWNWDLPRALGGCDWLSTAWDRDSCYGGAIMENAVASSPGGHHTAKRALEQTGDDHGMHMDHGDHATGADMGGTPFKMRDSTDALYPCSVLDARYQRACYLGHGGILLATVDYDFERAAAACDATPTEVRDVCYTSLGTNASGATVMDAARSIKLCSPGDPAWRKWCFVGVVKNFIDVTADPASGIAFCRDVPEGVDRDACWNAVGEQLSVLYTTDLDRRSAVCETTGEGEARCRQGAGLWPKIPPEALPAGG
;
A
#
# COMPACT_ATOMS: atom_id res chain seq x y z
N MET A 1 -16.07 8.88 -58.16
CA MET A 1 -15.89 10.07 -57.30
C MET A 1 -16.36 9.70 -55.90
N LEU A 2 -15.40 9.46 -55.01
CA LEU A 2 -15.63 9.15 -53.60
C LEU A 2 -15.99 10.45 -52.86
N HIS A 3 -17.04 10.45 -52.05
CA HIS A 3 -17.18 11.40 -50.96
C HIS A 3 -17.02 10.70 -49.61
N ARG A 4 -15.86 10.93 -49.00
CA ARG A 4 -15.56 10.69 -47.59
C ARG A 4 -16.29 11.74 -46.76
N THR A 5 -17.23 11.34 -45.93
CA THR A 5 -17.69 12.13 -44.78
C THR A 5 -16.82 11.79 -43.58
N GLY A 6 -15.93 12.72 -43.22
CA GLY A 6 -15.12 12.65 -42.00
C GLY A 6 -16.00 12.93 -40.78
N TRP A 7 -15.91 12.06 -39.79
CA TRP A 7 -16.48 12.29 -38.46
C TRP A 7 -15.48 13.13 -37.67
N LEU A 8 -15.88 14.36 -37.32
CA LEU A 8 -15.21 15.19 -36.32
C LEU A 8 -15.55 14.61 -34.95
N VAL A 9 -14.55 14.02 -34.28
CA VAL A 9 -14.61 13.72 -32.85
C VAL A 9 -14.35 15.04 -32.12
N THR A 10 -15.41 15.65 -31.61
CA THR A 10 -15.31 16.75 -30.64
C THR A 10 -14.85 16.18 -29.29
N LEU A 11 -13.63 16.50 -28.86
CA LEU A 11 -13.24 16.39 -27.46
C LEU A 11 -14.16 17.30 -26.63
N ALA A 12 -15.04 16.69 -25.83
CA ALA A 12 -15.89 17.40 -24.89
C ALA A 12 -16.03 16.59 -23.60
N SER A 13 -15.05 16.74 -22.72
CA SER A 13 -15.08 16.42 -21.29
C SER A 13 -13.77 16.97 -20.75
N VAL A 14 -13.76 18.00 -19.91
CA VAL A 14 -14.03 18.02 -18.47
C VAL A 14 -14.08 19.50 -18.08
N LEU A 15 -14.94 19.91 -17.14
CA LEU A 15 -14.70 21.00 -16.15
C LEU A 15 -16.03 21.41 -15.48
N ALA A 16 -16.43 20.67 -14.46
CA ALA A 16 -17.26 21.20 -13.40
C ALA A 16 -16.39 21.29 -12.15
N CYS A 17 -15.97 22.49 -11.77
CA CYS A 17 -15.30 22.75 -10.50
C CYS A 17 -16.16 23.70 -9.67
N GLY A 18 -16.09 23.51 -8.35
CA GLY A 18 -16.94 24.16 -7.36
C GLY A 18 -16.90 25.70 -7.34
N PRO A 19 -17.82 26.33 -6.60
CA PRO A 19 -18.15 27.76 -6.73
C PRO A 19 -17.08 28.73 -6.19
N ASN A 20 -15.92 28.26 -5.73
CA ASN A 20 -14.81 29.10 -5.29
C ASN A 20 -13.47 28.47 -5.68
N LEU A 21 -13.02 28.72 -6.93
CA LEU A 21 -11.62 28.94 -7.38
C LEU A 21 -11.36 28.41 -8.80
N ALA A 22 -11.71 29.24 -9.78
CA ALA A 22 -10.95 29.42 -11.02
C ALA A 22 -11.30 30.82 -11.58
N GLN A 23 -10.63 31.86 -11.10
CA GLN A 23 -10.64 33.17 -11.80
C GLN A 23 -9.74 33.13 -13.06
N GLU A 24 -8.88 32.12 -13.18
CA GLU A 24 -8.04 31.88 -14.35
C GLU A 24 -8.77 30.96 -15.35
N PRO A 25 -8.80 31.31 -16.65
CA PRO A 25 -9.27 30.44 -17.71
C PRO A 25 -8.54 29.08 -17.75
N ALA A 26 -9.24 28.01 -18.08
CA ALA A 26 -8.70 26.64 -18.05
C ALA A 26 -7.49 26.43 -18.99
N ASP A 27 -7.48 27.11 -20.14
CA ASP A 27 -6.39 27.12 -21.12
C ASP A 27 -5.13 27.81 -20.56
N ALA A 28 -5.28 28.90 -19.82
CA ALA A 28 -4.16 29.59 -19.17
C ALA A 28 -3.53 28.70 -18.08
N PHE A 29 -4.35 28.00 -17.28
CA PHE A 29 -3.84 27.03 -16.31
C PHE A 29 -3.12 25.87 -16.99
N ALA A 30 -3.70 25.29 -18.05
CA ALA A 30 -3.08 24.21 -18.81
C ALA A 30 -1.70 24.62 -19.37
N ALA A 31 -1.59 25.83 -19.95
CA ALA A 31 -0.31 26.33 -20.46
C ALA A 31 0.76 26.46 -19.36
N ARG A 32 0.38 26.80 -18.12
CA ARG A 32 1.32 26.83 -16.98
C ARG A 32 1.77 25.44 -16.58
N VAL A 33 0.86 24.45 -16.61
CA VAL A 33 1.18 23.03 -16.36
C VAL A 33 2.12 22.51 -17.45
N ASP A 34 1.82 22.73 -18.72
CA ASP A 34 2.68 22.31 -19.85
C ASP A 34 4.08 22.94 -19.78
N SER A 35 4.14 24.22 -19.38
CA SER A 35 5.40 24.93 -19.18
C SER A 35 6.22 24.32 -18.04
N ALA A 36 5.56 23.89 -16.96
CA ALA A 36 6.21 23.21 -15.83
C ALA A 36 6.66 21.78 -16.21
N ILE A 37 5.83 21.05 -16.97
CA ILE A 37 6.18 19.73 -17.54
C ILE A 37 7.42 19.83 -18.41
N THR A 38 7.46 20.80 -19.34
CA THR A 38 8.59 21.03 -20.25
C THR A 38 9.91 21.29 -19.50
N ARG A 39 9.82 21.92 -18.31
CA ARG A 39 10.98 22.20 -17.45
C ARG A 39 11.27 21.10 -16.43
N SER A 40 10.48 20.04 -16.39
CA SER A 40 10.50 19.02 -15.34
C SER A 40 10.42 19.59 -13.92
N ASP A 41 9.65 20.67 -13.74
CA ASP A 41 9.60 21.46 -12.50
C ASP A 41 8.52 20.93 -11.55
N THR A 42 8.90 19.92 -10.75
CA THR A 42 7.97 19.24 -9.82
C THR A 42 7.47 20.15 -8.69
N ALA A 43 8.28 21.11 -8.25
CA ALA A 43 7.88 22.09 -7.25
C ALA A 43 6.79 23.03 -7.79
N ARG A 44 6.93 23.46 -9.06
CA ARG A 44 5.89 24.24 -9.72
C ARG A 44 4.62 23.42 -9.94
N LEU A 45 4.73 22.17 -10.35
CA LEU A 45 3.58 21.27 -10.51
C LEU A 45 2.84 21.05 -9.18
N ALA A 46 3.54 20.88 -8.07
CA ALA A 46 2.92 20.80 -6.75
C ALA A 46 2.18 22.09 -6.38
N THR A 47 2.80 23.24 -6.64
CA THR A 47 2.16 24.55 -6.40
C THR A 47 0.90 24.74 -7.25
N LEU A 48 0.91 24.28 -8.50
CA LEU A 48 -0.24 24.34 -9.40
C LEU A 48 -1.37 23.42 -8.94
N ALA A 49 -1.05 22.21 -8.46
CA ALA A 49 -2.02 21.30 -7.85
C ALA A 49 -2.71 21.94 -6.64
N ALA A 50 -1.92 22.47 -5.70
CA ALA A 50 -2.41 23.14 -4.51
C ALA A 50 -3.34 24.32 -4.88
N GLN A 51 -2.92 25.16 -5.84
CA GLN A 51 -3.71 26.28 -6.34
C GLN A 51 -5.02 25.83 -7.00
N ARG A 52 -4.97 24.77 -7.80
CA ARG A 52 -6.12 24.27 -8.57
C ARG A 52 -7.18 23.62 -7.71
N CYS A 53 -6.75 22.89 -6.69
CA CYS A 53 -7.58 22.14 -5.78
C CYS A 53 -7.79 22.88 -4.46
N THR A 54 -7.78 24.22 -4.49
CA THR A 54 -8.10 25.06 -3.35
C THR A 54 -9.60 25.08 -3.10
N ALA A 55 -10.01 24.75 -1.88
CA ALA A 55 -11.37 24.89 -1.33
C ALA A 55 -12.45 23.93 -1.86
N GLY A 56 -13.16 23.36 -0.89
CA GLY A 56 -14.18 22.31 -0.99
C GLY A 56 -14.21 21.55 0.33
N ASP A 57 -15.13 20.61 0.51
CA ASP A 57 -14.97 19.62 1.59
C ASP A 57 -13.82 18.64 1.26
N LYS A 58 -13.47 17.75 2.20
CA LYS A 58 -12.34 16.81 2.02
C LYS A 58 -12.50 15.99 0.73
N ALA A 59 -13.71 15.54 0.41
CA ALA A 59 -13.97 14.65 -0.72
C ALA A 59 -13.80 15.38 -2.06
N GLU A 60 -14.28 16.63 -2.15
CA GLU A 60 -14.11 17.47 -3.34
C GLU A 60 -12.62 17.75 -3.63
N ARG A 61 -11.85 18.08 -2.59
CA ARG A 61 -10.40 18.31 -2.72
C ARG A 61 -9.67 17.05 -3.17
N GLN A 62 -9.97 15.90 -2.56
CA GLN A 62 -9.38 14.62 -2.91
C GLN A 62 -9.66 14.27 -4.37
N THR A 63 -10.93 14.38 -4.80
CA THR A 63 -11.35 14.16 -6.18
C THR A 63 -10.59 15.06 -7.18
N CYS A 64 -10.41 16.34 -6.85
CA CYS A 64 -9.65 17.26 -7.68
C CYS A 64 -8.17 16.87 -7.81
N LEU A 65 -7.53 16.46 -6.71
CA LEU A 65 -6.13 16.03 -6.71
C LEU A 65 -5.95 14.75 -7.51
N GLU A 66 -6.89 13.81 -7.43
CA GLU A 66 -6.88 12.61 -8.27
C GLU A 66 -6.94 12.94 -9.75
N ASP A 67 -7.86 13.81 -10.18
CA ASP A 67 -7.95 14.25 -11.59
C ASP A 67 -6.65 14.93 -12.04
N TYR A 68 -6.06 15.75 -11.17
CA TYR A 68 -4.80 16.42 -11.46
C TYR A 68 -3.66 15.43 -11.67
N PHE A 69 -3.48 14.46 -10.75
CA PHE A 69 -2.40 13.48 -10.85
C PHE A 69 -2.66 12.41 -11.92
N LEU A 70 -3.91 12.05 -12.20
CA LEU A 70 -4.27 11.20 -13.32
C LEU A 70 -3.92 11.89 -14.66
N ALA A 71 -4.23 13.18 -14.81
CA ALA A 71 -3.85 13.92 -16.00
C ALA A 71 -2.32 14.05 -16.13
N LEU A 72 -1.65 14.37 -15.01
CA LEU A 72 -0.20 14.57 -14.98
C LEU A 72 0.56 13.28 -15.32
N ALA A 73 0.14 12.13 -14.79
CA ALA A 73 0.76 10.83 -15.06
C ALA A 73 0.58 10.34 -16.51
N GLY A 74 -0.38 10.91 -17.26
CA GLY A 74 -0.59 10.61 -18.67
C GLY A 74 0.68 10.79 -19.52
N GLU A 75 0.73 10.14 -20.68
CA GLU A 75 1.90 10.16 -21.58
C GLU A 75 3.20 9.64 -20.96
N GLY A 76 3.11 8.77 -19.94
CA GLY A 76 4.27 8.12 -19.31
C GLY A 76 5.03 9.01 -18.32
N ARG A 77 4.43 10.09 -17.83
CA ARG A 77 5.07 11.08 -16.94
C ARG A 77 5.07 10.67 -15.46
N VAL A 78 5.29 9.38 -15.18
CA VAL A 78 5.20 8.76 -13.83
C VAL A 78 6.13 9.46 -12.83
N THR A 79 7.43 9.54 -13.14
CA THR A 79 8.42 10.18 -12.26
C THR A 79 8.09 11.63 -11.95
N LEU A 80 7.53 12.35 -12.93
CA LEU A 80 7.15 13.75 -12.78
C LEU A 80 5.95 13.92 -11.85
N ALA A 81 4.94 13.04 -12.00
CA ALA A 81 3.76 13.01 -11.15
C ALA A 81 4.12 12.65 -9.70
N LEU A 82 4.93 11.60 -9.49
CA LEU A 82 5.39 11.19 -8.16
C LEU A 82 6.20 12.30 -7.49
N GLY A 83 7.13 12.93 -8.22
CA GLY A 83 7.92 14.03 -7.68
C GLY A 83 7.08 15.27 -7.31
N ALA A 84 6.03 15.57 -8.08
CA ALA A 84 5.10 16.64 -7.73
C ALA A 84 4.24 16.30 -6.51
N LEU A 85 3.78 15.05 -6.40
CA LEU A 85 3.03 14.55 -5.24
C LEU A 85 3.86 14.58 -3.96
N GLU A 86 5.12 14.13 -4.01
CA GLU A 86 6.06 14.22 -2.87
C GLU A 86 6.20 15.66 -2.38
N ARG A 87 6.40 16.62 -3.29
CA ARG A 87 6.55 18.04 -2.95
C ARG A 87 5.27 18.61 -2.34
N LEU A 88 4.10 18.20 -2.82
CA LEU A 88 2.82 18.62 -2.28
C LEU A 88 2.59 18.06 -0.87
N GLY A 89 2.73 16.75 -0.67
CA GLY A 89 2.52 16.14 0.64
C GLY A 89 3.60 16.48 1.67
N THR A 90 4.80 16.91 1.26
CA THR A 90 5.77 17.55 2.18
C THR A 90 5.23 18.87 2.74
N ALA A 91 4.44 19.61 1.96
CA ALA A 91 3.89 20.90 2.36
C ALA A 91 2.53 20.77 3.07
N GLU A 92 1.77 19.71 2.81
CA GLU A 92 0.37 19.56 3.21
C GLU A 92 0.11 18.17 3.83
N GLU A 93 -0.20 18.14 5.13
CA GLU A 93 -0.35 16.91 5.91
C GLU A 93 -1.53 16.04 5.45
N ASP A 94 -2.62 16.64 4.96
CA ASP A 94 -3.76 15.90 4.40
C ASP A 94 -3.35 15.13 3.14
N VAL A 95 -2.54 15.73 2.27
CA VAL A 95 -2.03 15.06 1.07
C VAL A 95 -1.06 13.95 1.44
N ALA A 96 -0.22 14.13 2.47
CA ALA A 96 0.65 13.06 2.95
C ALA A 96 -0.13 11.84 3.49
N LYS A 97 -1.25 12.08 4.19
CA LYS A 97 -2.11 11.02 4.74
C LYS A 97 -2.81 10.22 3.65
N ASP A 98 -3.32 10.89 2.62
CA ASP A 98 -4.01 10.24 1.49
C ASP A 98 -3.04 9.87 0.34
N GLY A 99 -1.73 10.08 0.54
CA GLY A 99 -0.67 9.95 -0.46
C GLY A 99 -0.61 8.58 -1.13
N HIS A 100 -0.92 7.52 -0.39
CA HIS A 100 -0.96 6.15 -0.91
C HIS A 100 -2.02 6.01 -2.01
N GLY A 101 -3.22 6.54 -1.79
CA GLY A 101 -4.28 6.54 -2.80
C GLY A 101 -3.86 7.32 -4.06
N TYR A 102 -3.22 8.48 -3.89
CA TYR A 102 -2.75 9.26 -5.05
C TYR A 102 -1.65 8.55 -5.84
N THR A 103 -0.79 7.75 -5.20
CA THR A 103 0.20 6.96 -5.94
C THR A 103 -0.45 5.79 -6.70
N HIS A 104 -1.52 5.18 -6.18
CA HIS A 104 -2.37 4.26 -6.95
C HIS A 104 -2.89 4.90 -8.24
N VAL A 105 -3.43 6.12 -8.19
CA VAL A 105 -3.92 6.86 -9.38
C VAL A 105 -2.82 7.02 -10.43
N ILE A 106 -1.62 7.40 -9.99
CA ILE A 106 -0.47 7.57 -10.89
C ILE A 106 -0.10 6.23 -11.54
N GLY A 107 -0.03 5.15 -10.76
CA GLY A 107 0.28 3.81 -11.25
C GLY A 107 -0.77 3.26 -12.22
N ILE A 108 -2.05 3.45 -11.91
CA ILE A 108 -3.16 3.05 -12.78
C ILE A 108 -3.06 3.72 -14.14
N LYS A 109 -2.76 5.02 -14.16
CA LYS A 109 -2.59 5.76 -15.41
C LYS A 109 -1.32 5.38 -16.18
N ALA A 110 -0.29 4.95 -15.47
CA ALA A 110 1.03 4.70 -16.02
C ALA A 110 1.03 3.56 -17.05
N TRP A 111 0.19 2.54 -16.85
CA TRP A 111 0.12 1.36 -17.69
C TRP A 111 -1.16 1.34 -18.53
N LYS A 112 -1.06 0.87 -19.78
CA LYS A 112 -2.19 0.59 -20.69
C LYS A 112 -1.93 -0.68 -21.52
N PRO A 113 -2.96 -1.28 -22.13
CA PRO A 113 -2.78 -2.43 -23.01
C PRO A 113 -1.74 -2.21 -24.10
N GLY A 114 -0.77 -3.13 -24.18
CA GLY A 114 0.34 -3.09 -25.13
C GLY A 114 1.65 -2.55 -24.57
N ASP A 115 1.64 -1.94 -23.39
CA ASP A 115 2.87 -1.54 -22.69
C ASP A 115 3.55 -2.75 -22.03
N ASP A 116 4.89 -2.69 -21.92
CA ASP A 116 5.67 -3.62 -21.09
C ASP A 116 5.39 -3.33 -19.61
N VAL A 117 4.68 -4.26 -18.95
CA VAL A 117 4.28 -4.10 -17.55
C VAL A 117 5.49 -3.99 -16.63
N ALA A 118 6.58 -4.70 -16.92
CA ALA A 118 7.77 -4.72 -16.08
C ALA A 118 8.60 -3.44 -16.24
N GLU A 119 8.61 -2.83 -17.42
CA GLU A 119 9.19 -1.49 -17.64
C GLU A 119 8.40 -0.43 -16.88
N VAL A 120 7.07 -0.39 -17.04
CA VAL A 120 6.21 0.60 -16.37
C VAL A 120 6.26 0.44 -14.85
N PHE A 121 6.19 -0.79 -14.34
CA PHE A 121 6.29 -1.08 -12.92
C PHE A 121 7.59 -0.56 -12.32
N ARG A 122 8.73 -0.71 -13.02
CA ARG A 122 10.04 -0.22 -12.55
C ARG A 122 10.22 1.30 -12.65
N SER A 123 9.30 2.01 -13.30
CA SER A 123 9.28 3.49 -13.31
C SER A 123 8.69 4.11 -12.04
N CYS A 124 7.99 3.30 -11.23
CA CYS A 124 7.45 3.69 -9.93
C CYS A 124 8.55 3.79 -8.84
N THR A 125 8.17 4.34 -7.69
CA THR A 125 9.03 4.45 -6.49
C THR A 125 8.28 4.01 -5.23
N SER A 126 8.99 3.85 -4.12
CA SER A 126 8.41 3.52 -2.81
C SER A 126 7.55 4.63 -2.19
N LEU A 127 7.46 5.80 -2.85
CA LEU A 127 6.74 6.97 -2.36
C LEU A 127 5.31 6.60 -1.92
N TYR A 128 4.96 7.01 -0.70
CA TYR A 128 3.67 6.72 -0.07
C TYR A 128 3.29 5.23 -0.13
N GLN A 129 4.15 4.39 0.44
CA GLN A 129 3.90 2.95 0.62
C GLN A 129 3.68 2.25 -0.73
N SER A 130 4.52 2.58 -1.73
CA SER A 130 4.57 1.84 -2.99
C SER A 130 3.27 1.81 -3.82
N GLY A 131 2.30 2.68 -3.56
CA GLY A 131 0.98 2.63 -4.22
C GLY A 131 1.04 2.74 -5.76
N CYS A 132 2.08 3.35 -6.33
CA CYS A 132 2.30 3.36 -7.79
C CYS A 132 2.50 1.94 -8.35
N TYR A 133 3.31 1.12 -7.68
CA TYR A 133 3.51 -0.27 -8.07
C TYR A 133 2.18 -1.03 -8.07
N HIS A 134 1.38 -0.87 -7.02
CA HIS A 134 0.08 -1.53 -6.91
C HIS A 134 -0.90 -1.06 -7.98
N GLY A 135 -0.94 0.24 -8.26
CA GLY A 135 -1.78 0.82 -9.31
C GLY A 135 -1.47 0.27 -10.70
N VAL A 136 -0.20 0.04 -11.04
CA VAL A 136 0.19 -0.62 -12.30
C VAL A 136 -0.39 -2.03 -12.39
N ILE A 137 -0.32 -2.80 -11.29
CA ILE A 137 -0.86 -4.17 -11.26
C ILE A 137 -2.38 -4.20 -11.30
N GLN A 138 -3.05 -3.26 -10.60
CA GLN A 138 -4.51 -3.08 -10.69
C GLN A 138 -4.93 -2.83 -12.14
N SER A 139 -4.35 -1.81 -12.80
CA SER A 139 -4.65 -1.49 -14.20
C SER A 139 -4.35 -2.66 -15.14
N TYR A 140 -3.19 -3.32 -14.97
CA TYR A 140 -2.87 -4.52 -15.72
C TYR A 140 -3.98 -5.56 -15.61
N LEU A 141 -4.35 -5.98 -14.39
CA LEU A 141 -5.31 -7.07 -14.19
C LEU A 141 -6.72 -6.73 -14.68
N THR A 142 -7.14 -5.46 -14.62
CA THR A 142 -8.50 -5.06 -14.98
C THR A 142 -8.68 -4.69 -16.45
N ALA A 143 -7.62 -4.33 -17.19
CA ALA A 143 -7.76 -3.72 -18.52
C ALA A 143 -8.17 -4.63 -19.68
N SER A 144 -8.39 -5.94 -19.47
CA SER A 144 -9.10 -6.84 -20.41
C SER A 144 -8.92 -8.32 -20.07
N GLY A 145 -9.89 -9.12 -20.50
CA GLY A 145 -9.85 -10.58 -20.39
C GLY A 145 -10.33 -11.11 -19.05
N THR A 146 -10.53 -12.43 -18.98
CA THR A 146 -10.80 -13.10 -17.70
C THR A 146 -9.50 -13.15 -16.90
N VAL A 147 -9.52 -12.75 -15.63
CA VAL A 147 -8.41 -13.04 -14.72
C VAL A 147 -8.37 -14.55 -14.49
N ASP A 148 -7.31 -15.19 -14.97
CA ASP A 148 -7.06 -16.62 -14.83
C ASP A 148 -5.71 -16.90 -14.15
N SER A 149 -5.49 -18.17 -13.80
CA SER A 149 -4.28 -18.60 -13.11
C SER A 149 -3.01 -18.39 -13.92
N ALA A 150 -3.08 -18.48 -15.26
CA ALA A 150 -1.90 -18.32 -16.11
C ALA A 150 -1.37 -16.88 -16.04
N ARG A 151 -2.28 -15.91 -16.10
CA ARG A 151 -1.95 -14.49 -15.97
C ARG A 151 -1.41 -14.14 -14.60
N VAL A 152 -2.04 -14.65 -13.53
CA VAL A 152 -1.61 -14.44 -12.15
C VAL A 152 -0.21 -15.01 -11.89
N LEU A 153 0.06 -16.23 -12.38
CA LEU A 153 1.35 -16.89 -12.19
C LEU A 153 2.50 -16.19 -12.93
N ALA A 154 2.28 -15.77 -14.18
CA ALA A 154 3.35 -15.24 -15.02
C ALA A 154 3.79 -13.83 -14.61
N LEU A 155 2.86 -12.97 -14.18
CA LEU A 155 3.07 -11.53 -14.03
C LEU A 155 4.27 -11.17 -13.13
N CYS A 156 4.26 -11.65 -11.89
CA CYS A 156 5.31 -11.27 -10.95
C CYS A 156 6.62 -12.04 -11.15
N ASP A 157 6.59 -13.18 -11.85
CA ASP A 157 7.82 -13.87 -12.27
C ASP A 157 8.54 -13.11 -13.40
N GLU A 158 7.79 -12.39 -14.26
CA GLU A 158 8.36 -11.49 -15.28
C GLU A 158 8.96 -10.21 -14.66
N ILE A 159 8.30 -9.66 -13.65
CA ILE A 159 8.72 -8.41 -12.98
C ILE A 159 9.90 -8.66 -12.02
N ALA A 160 9.80 -9.67 -11.16
CA ALA A 160 10.77 -9.96 -10.12
C ALA A 160 10.81 -11.47 -9.86
N PRO A 161 11.63 -12.23 -10.63
CA PRO A 161 11.79 -13.66 -10.42
C PRO A 161 12.11 -14.02 -8.96
N GLN A 162 11.70 -15.21 -8.52
CA GLN A 162 11.93 -15.62 -7.13
C GLN A 162 13.40 -15.55 -6.74
N GLY A 163 13.67 -14.95 -5.58
CA GLY A 163 15.00 -14.87 -4.99
C GLY A 163 15.94 -13.88 -5.68
N THR A 164 15.48 -13.07 -6.64
CA THR A 164 16.31 -12.00 -7.23
C THR A 164 16.16 -10.69 -6.49
N ASP A 165 14.91 -10.29 -6.22
CA ASP A 165 14.56 -9.06 -5.52
C ASP A 165 13.21 -9.27 -4.81
N ASN A 166 13.25 -9.70 -3.55
CA ASN A 166 12.06 -9.99 -2.77
C ASN A 166 11.29 -8.72 -2.39
N TRP A 167 11.95 -7.56 -2.30
CA TRP A 167 11.22 -6.32 -2.03
C TRP A 167 10.36 -5.94 -3.24
N LEU A 168 10.93 -5.95 -4.45
CA LEU A 168 10.17 -5.66 -5.67
C LEU A 168 9.11 -6.72 -5.94
N ARG A 169 9.42 -7.99 -5.68
CA ARG A 169 8.45 -9.09 -5.79
C ARG A 169 7.29 -8.93 -4.81
N PHE A 170 7.57 -8.45 -3.60
CA PHE A 170 6.54 -8.19 -2.59
C PHE A 170 5.56 -7.14 -3.11
N GLN A 171 6.04 -6.01 -3.65
CA GLN A 171 5.18 -4.97 -4.22
C GLN A 171 4.30 -5.51 -5.36
N CYS A 172 4.83 -6.42 -6.19
CA CYS A 172 4.06 -7.05 -7.25
C CYS A 172 2.97 -8.00 -6.70
N MET A 173 3.35 -8.90 -5.78
CA MET A 173 2.41 -9.86 -5.19
C MET A 173 1.35 -9.17 -4.34
N HIS A 174 1.71 -8.11 -3.62
CA HIS A 174 0.77 -7.30 -2.86
C HIS A 174 -0.21 -6.59 -3.81
N GLY A 175 0.29 -5.89 -4.83
CA GLY A 175 -0.54 -5.25 -5.87
C GLY A 175 -1.45 -6.23 -6.63
N LEU A 176 -1.02 -7.48 -6.83
CA LEU A 176 -1.83 -8.55 -7.39
C LEU A 176 -3.07 -8.82 -6.53
N GLY A 177 -2.93 -8.85 -5.20
CA GLY A 177 -4.06 -8.94 -4.28
C GLY A 177 -5.07 -7.81 -4.44
N HIS A 178 -4.60 -6.56 -4.57
CA HIS A 178 -5.46 -5.41 -4.83
C HIS A 178 -6.22 -5.58 -6.15
N GLY A 179 -5.51 -5.93 -7.24
CA GLY A 179 -6.14 -6.11 -8.54
C GLY A 179 -7.15 -7.25 -8.60
N LEU A 180 -6.96 -8.33 -7.82
CA LEU A 180 -7.94 -9.41 -7.70
C LEU A 180 -9.23 -8.98 -7.01
N GLU A 181 -9.14 -8.20 -5.93
CA GLU A 181 -10.32 -7.58 -5.28
C GLU A 181 -11.07 -6.70 -6.28
N MET A 182 -10.36 -5.80 -6.97
CA MET A 182 -10.98 -4.92 -7.96
C MET A 182 -11.64 -5.69 -9.11
N ALA A 183 -10.95 -6.69 -9.67
CA ALA A 183 -11.46 -7.50 -10.77
C ALA A 183 -12.70 -8.31 -10.41
N TRP A 184 -12.91 -8.60 -9.12
CA TRP A 184 -14.00 -9.43 -8.62
C TRP A 184 -14.95 -8.71 -7.66
N ASN A 185 -15.03 -7.38 -7.78
CA ASN A 185 -15.96 -6.54 -7.03
C ASN A 185 -15.83 -6.76 -5.52
N TRP A 186 -14.61 -6.79 -5.02
CA TRP A 186 -14.26 -6.96 -3.60
C TRP A 186 -14.88 -8.22 -2.93
N ASP A 187 -15.09 -9.28 -3.72
CA ASP A 187 -15.37 -10.62 -3.22
C ASP A 187 -14.10 -11.24 -2.63
N LEU A 188 -13.85 -10.95 -1.35
CA LEU A 188 -12.63 -11.37 -0.64
C LEU A 188 -12.36 -12.88 -0.71
N PRO A 189 -13.31 -13.79 -0.45
CA PRO A 189 -13.09 -15.23 -0.64
C PRO A 189 -12.62 -15.58 -2.05
N ARG A 190 -13.17 -14.93 -3.08
CA ARG A 190 -12.76 -15.16 -4.47
C ARG A 190 -11.35 -14.62 -4.73
N ALA A 191 -11.03 -13.41 -4.26
CA ALA A 191 -9.69 -12.81 -4.36
C ALA A 191 -8.62 -13.68 -3.70
N LEU A 192 -8.87 -14.15 -2.47
CA LEU A 192 -7.99 -15.08 -1.76
C LEU A 192 -7.85 -16.41 -2.51
N GLY A 193 -8.92 -16.93 -3.12
CA GLY A 193 -8.87 -18.09 -4.00
C GLY A 193 -8.03 -17.88 -5.28
N GLY A 194 -7.94 -16.65 -5.79
CA GLY A 194 -7.02 -16.29 -6.87
C GLY A 194 -5.56 -16.27 -6.40
N CYS A 195 -5.30 -15.75 -5.21
CA CYS A 195 -3.97 -15.80 -4.59
C CYS A 195 -3.50 -17.25 -4.36
N ASP A 196 -4.42 -18.20 -4.09
CA ASP A 196 -4.09 -19.63 -3.92
C ASP A 196 -3.42 -20.28 -5.15
N TRP A 197 -3.53 -19.67 -6.33
CA TRP A 197 -2.84 -20.15 -7.52
C TRP A 197 -1.31 -20.01 -7.42
N LEU A 198 -0.81 -19.11 -6.57
CA LEU A 198 0.63 -18.85 -6.41
C LEU A 198 1.35 -20.02 -5.74
N SER A 199 2.54 -20.33 -6.27
CA SER A 199 3.28 -21.55 -5.92
C SER A 199 3.82 -21.55 -4.49
N THR A 200 4.35 -20.43 -4.00
CA THR A 200 5.03 -20.37 -2.70
C THR A 200 4.15 -19.78 -1.61
N ALA A 201 4.39 -20.18 -0.37
CA ALA A 201 3.68 -19.61 0.78
C ALA A 201 3.93 -18.10 0.91
N TRP A 202 5.14 -17.63 0.63
CA TRP A 202 5.49 -16.21 0.71
C TRP A 202 4.75 -15.37 -0.35
N ASP A 203 4.64 -15.87 -1.59
CA ASP A 203 3.86 -15.20 -2.63
C ASP A 203 2.37 -15.13 -2.27
N ARG A 204 1.82 -16.25 -1.78
CA ARG A 204 0.43 -16.33 -1.31
C ARG A 204 0.16 -15.35 -0.17
N ASP A 205 0.98 -15.35 0.88
CA ASP A 205 0.82 -14.47 2.03
C ASP A 205 0.94 -12.99 1.64
N SER A 206 1.84 -12.66 0.71
CA SER A 206 1.98 -11.30 0.18
C SER A 206 0.73 -10.85 -0.60
N CYS A 207 0.19 -11.75 -1.43
CA CYS A 207 -1.06 -11.52 -2.18
C CYS A 207 -2.29 -11.41 -1.28
N TYR A 208 -2.42 -12.31 -0.29
CA TYR A 208 -3.48 -12.22 0.72
C TYR A 208 -3.44 -10.88 1.45
N GLY A 209 -2.24 -10.41 1.83
CA GLY A 209 -2.07 -9.12 2.50
C GLY A 209 -2.65 -7.95 1.69
N GLY A 210 -2.37 -7.92 0.38
CA GLY A 210 -2.91 -6.90 -0.52
C GLY A 210 -4.42 -7.00 -0.72
N ALA A 211 -4.94 -8.21 -0.91
CA ALA A 211 -6.40 -8.42 -1.05
C ALA A 211 -7.16 -7.98 0.21
N ILE A 212 -6.68 -8.37 1.39
CA ILE A 212 -7.30 -8.00 2.68
C ILE A 212 -7.20 -6.50 2.92
N MET A 213 -6.07 -5.86 2.62
CA MET A 213 -5.91 -4.41 2.74
C MET A 213 -6.88 -3.66 1.83
N GLU A 214 -6.96 -4.04 0.56
CA GLU A 214 -7.87 -3.43 -0.40
C GLU A 214 -9.34 -3.63 0.02
N ASN A 215 -9.71 -4.81 0.50
CA ASN A 215 -11.05 -5.08 1.05
C ASN A 215 -11.35 -4.20 2.27
N ALA A 216 -10.38 -4.05 3.18
CA ALA A 216 -10.50 -3.19 4.34
C ALA A 216 -10.69 -1.71 3.96
N VAL A 217 -9.94 -1.21 2.98
CA VAL A 217 -10.08 0.14 2.44
C VAL A 217 -11.46 0.33 1.82
N ALA A 218 -11.92 -0.59 0.98
CA ALA A 218 -13.24 -0.55 0.35
C ALA A 218 -14.41 -0.58 1.33
N SER A 219 -14.23 -1.25 2.47
CA SER A 219 -15.25 -1.33 3.52
C SER A 219 -15.36 -0.07 4.40
N SER A 220 -14.50 0.93 4.21
CA SER A 220 -14.45 2.12 5.06
C SER A 220 -15.67 3.04 4.87
N PRO A 221 -16.34 3.50 5.96
CA PRO A 221 -17.62 4.19 5.84
C PRO A 221 -17.38 5.59 5.28
N GLY A 222 -18.18 5.98 4.28
CA GLY A 222 -17.98 7.26 3.57
C GLY A 222 -16.69 7.30 2.74
N GLY A 223 -16.09 6.14 2.46
CA GLY A 223 -14.82 6.02 1.75
C GLY A 223 -14.92 6.36 0.27
N HIS A 224 -14.05 7.24 -0.19
CA HIS A 224 -13.75 7.48 -1.59
C HIS A 224 -12.67 6.49 -2.05
N HIS A 225 -13.03 5.51 -2.87
CA HIS A 225 -12.09 4.48 -3.33
C HIS A 225 -11.27 4.97 -4.54
N THR A 226 -10.21 5.72 -4.27
CA THR A 226 -9.35 6.39 -5.25
C THR A 226 -8.96 5.52 -6.46
N ALA A 227 -8.56 4.26 -6.24
CA ALA A 227 -8.17 3.36 -7.33
C ALA A 227 -9.34 2.98 -8.27
N LYS A 228 -10.55 2.78 -7.73
CA LYS A 228 -11.73 2.40 -8.53
C LYS A 228 -12.08 3.52 -9.50
N ARG A 229 -12.13 4.75 -8.97
CA ARG A 229 -12.39 5.95 -9.76
C ARG A 229 -11.33 6.15 -10.84
N ALA A 230 -10.06 5.94 -10.53
CA ALA A 230 -8.99 6.05 -11.51
C ALA A 230 -9.18 5.07 -12.68
N LEU A 231 -9.55 3.81 -12.43
CA LEU A 231 -9.86 2.83 -13.48
C LEU A 231 -11.10 3.20 -14.31
N GLU A 232 -12.16 3.69 -13.67
CA GLU A 232 -13.37 4.17 -14.37
C GLU A 232 -13.03 5.30 -15.34
N GLN A 233 -12.06 6.16 -14.98
CA GLN A 233 -11.62 7.29 -15.80
C GLN A 233 -10.64 6.90 -16.93
N THR A 234 -9.94 5.76 -16.85
CA THR A 234 -9.08 5.30 -17.96
C THR A 234 -9.87 4.59 -19.07
N GLY A 235 -11.14 4.25 -18.84
CA GLY A 235 -11.99 3.56 -19.82
C GLY A 235 -11.70 2.07 -19.93
N ASP A 236 -10.97 1.52 -18.97
CA ASP A 236 -10.56 0.11 -18.89
C ASP A 236 -11.61 -0.77 -18.17
N ASP A 237 -12.80 -0.23 -17.88
CA ASP A 237 -13.93 -1.01 -17.34
C ASP A 237 -14.57 -1.86 -18.44
N HIS A 238 -14.25 -3.14 -18.43
CA HIS A 238 -14.96 -4.16 -19.20
C HIS A 238 -15.98 -4.91 -18.33
N GLY A 239 -16.94 -4.19 -17.72
CA GLY A 239 -18.24 -4.75 -17.35
C GLY A 239 -18.72 -4.56 -15.91
N MET A 240 -18.12 -3.68 -15.12
CA MET A 240 -18.56 -3.36 -13.76
C MET A 240 -19.32 -2.03 -13.71
N HIS A 241 -20.34 -1.87 -14.56
CA HIS A 241 -21.35 -0.83 -14.38
C HIS A 241 -22.16 -1.11 -13.10
N MET A 242 -21.69 -0.62 -11.96
CA MET A 242 -22.50 -0.47 -10.76
C MET A 242 -23.09 0.94 -10.74
N ASP A 243 -24.41 0.99 -10.72
CA ASP A 243 -25.21 2.21 -10.59
C ASP A 243 -24.73 3.06 -9.40
N HIS A 244 -24.57 4.36 -9.63
CA HIS A 244 -24.14 5.32 -8.61
C HIS A 244 -25.29 5.55 -7.62
N GLY A 245 -25.33 4.76 -6.56
CA GLY A 245 -26.21 4.97 -5.41
C GLY A 245 -25.57 5.90 -4.39
N ASP A 246 -26.21 7.05 -4.19
CA ASP A 246 -25.96 8.06 -3.16
C ASP A 246 -25.55 7.50 -1.78
N HIS A 247 -24.75 8.32 -1.07
CA HIS A 247 -24.47 8.30 0.36
C HIS A 247 -25.40 7.40 1.20
N ALA A 248 -25.02 6.13 1.38
CA ALA A 248 -25.70 5.22 2.30
C ALA A 248 -24.71 4.70 3.34
N THR A 249 -24.99 5.09 4.58
CA THR A 249 -24.40 4.57 5.81
C THR A 249 -24.46 3.04 5.84
N GLY A 250 -23.30 2.39 5.91
CA GLY A 250 -23.12 1.00 6.36
C GLY A 250 -24.21 0.01 5.93
N ALA A 251 -24.22 -0.37 4.66
CA ALA A 251 -24.94 -1.57 4.21
C ALA A 251 -24.36 -2.02 2.86
N ASP A 252 -24.08 -3.33 2.78
CA ASP A 252 -23.98 -4.16 1.57
C ASP A 252 -23.94 -3.41 0.23
N MET A 253 -22.77 -3.39 -0.41
CA MET A 253 -22.64 -3.12 -1.84
C MET A 253 -23.42 -4.21 -2.57
N GLY A 254 -24.66 -3.95 -2.98
CA GLY A 254 -25.71 -4.92 -3.37
C GLY A 254 -25.44 -5.90 -4.53
N GLY A 255 -24.18 -6.22 -4.84
CA GLY A 255 -23.75 -7.32 -5.69
C GLY A 255 -22.51 -8.07 -5.21
N THR A 256 -21.99 -7.81 -4.00
CA THR A 256 -20.88 -8.58 -3.41
C THR A 256 -21.43 -9.76 -2.61
N PRO A 257 -21.10 -11.03 -2.94
CA PRO A 257 -21.62 -12.19 -2.21
C PRO A 257 -21.05 -12.29 -0.78
N PHE A 258 -19.97 -11.53 -0.49
CA PHE A 258 -19.30 -11.50 0.79
C PHE A 258 -19.51 -10.16 1.49
N LYS A 259 -20.02 -10.21 2.72
CA LYS A 259 -20.12 -9.04 3.61
C LYS A 259 -18.69 -8.58 3.95
N MET A 260 -18.33 -7.32 3.74
CA MET A 260 -16.95 -6.86 4.02
C MET A 260 -16.70 -6.50 5.49
N ARG A 261 -17.76 -6.12 6.22
CA ARG A 261 -17.69 -5.71 7.63
C ARG A 261 -18.86 -6.20 8.43
N ASP A 262 -18.58 -6.59 9.68
CA ASP A 262 -19.59 -6.93 10.67
C ASP A 262 -19.50 -5.99 11.88
N SER A 263 -20.57 -5.24 12.14
CA SER A 263 -20.64 -4.33 13.29
C SER A 263 -20.75 -5.08 14.63
N THR A 264 -21.00 -6.39 14.61
CA THR A 264 -21.12 -7.23 15.80
C THR A 264 -19.87 -8.05 16.09
N ASP A 265 -18.90 -8.06 15.18
CA ASP A 265 -17.64 -8.79 15.31
C ASP A 265 -16.46 -7.93 14.84
N ALA A 266 -15.72 -7.36 15.80
CA ALA A 266 -14.56 -6.53 15.54
C ALA A 266 -13.37 -7.28 14.90
N LEU A 267 -13.40 -8.62 14.84
CA LEU A 267 -12.39 -9.46 14.20
C LEU A 267 -12.84 -9.98 12.83
N TYR A 268 -14.04 -9.60 12.36
CA TYR A 268 -14.54 -9.91 11.03
C TYR A 268 -13.81 -9.08 9.95
N PRO A 269 -13.37 -9.65 8.81
CA PRO A 269 -13.69 -11.00 8.32
C PRO A 269 -12.79 -12.13 8.81
N CYS A 270 -11.69 -11.82 9.52
CA CYS A 270 -10.69 -12.83 9.90
C CYS A 270 -11.24 -13.97 10.77
N SER A 271 -12.27 -13.70 11.57
CA SER A 271 -12.97 -14.68 12.40
C SER A 271 -13.71 -15.76 11.60
N VAL A 272 -14.08 -15.50 10.34
CA VAL A 272 -14.88 -16.42 9.50
C VAL A 272 -14.08 -17.02 8.34
N LEU A 273 -12.88 -16.52 8.07
CA LEU A 273 -12.01 -17.05 7.01
C LEU A 273 -11.33 -18.37 7.44
N ASP A 274 -11.01 -19.21 6.45
CA ASP A 274 -10.23 -20.43 6.66
C ASP A 274 -8.91 -20.15 7.38
N ALA A 275 -8.44 -21.10 8.20
CA ALA A 275 -7.20 -20.99 8.98
C ALA A 275 -5.95 -20.61 8.14
N ARG A 276 -5.91 -21.00 6.86
CA ARG A 276 -4.83 -20.63 5.94
C ARG A 276 -4.74 -19.12 5.67
N TYR A 277 -5.86 -18.41 5.70
CA TYR A 277 -5.91 -16.96 5.46
C TYR A 277 -5.79 -16.14 6.74
N GLN A 278 -6.07 -16.75 7.91
CA GLN A 278 -6.15 -16.03 9.18
C GLN A 278 -4.87 -15.24 9.52
N ARG A 279 -3.68 -15.80 9.25
CA ARG A 279 -2.41 -15.08 9.47
C ARG A 279 -2.37 -13.78 8.66
N ALA A 280 -2.53 -13.86 7.33
CA ALA A 280 -2.52 -12.67 6.49
C ALA A 280 -3.67 -11.71 6.85
N CYS A 281 -4.84 -12.27 7.20
CA CYS A 281 -5.99 -11.48 7.59
C CYS A 281 -5.72 -10.66 8.84
N TYR A 282 -5.34 -11.30 9.95
CA TYR A 282 -5.04 -10.57 11.18
C TYR A 282 -3.89 -9.57 11.01
N LEU A 283 -2.96 -9.81 10.06
CA LEU A 283 -1.91 -8.86 9.72
C LEU A 283 -2.45 -7.62 8.97
N GLY A 284 -3.39 -7.79 8.03
CA GLY A 284 -4.03 -6.71 7.28
C GLY A 284 -5.24 -6.05 7.96
N HIS A 285 -5.77 -6.66 9.03
CA HIS A 285 -7.04 -6.28 9.67
C HIS A 285 -6.97 -5.08 10.61
N GLY A 286 -5.78 -4.66 11.04
CA GLY A 286 -5.62 -3.64 12.08
C GLY A 286 -6.37 -2.33 11.80
N GLY A 287 -6.51 -1.93 10.54
CA GLY A 287 -7.30 -0.75 10.15
C GLY A 287 -8.81 -0.92 10.40
N ILE A 288 -9.38 -2.11 10.13
CA ILE A 288 -10.77 -2.42 10.45
C ILE A 288 -10.96 -2.45 11.96
N LEU A 289 -10.07 -3.16 12.68
CA LEU A 289 -10.11 -3.22 14.13
C LEU A 289 -10.10 -1.81 14.75
N LEU A 290 -9.15 -0.97 14.37
CA LEU A 290 -9.06 0.41 14.86
C LEU A 290 -10.33 1.21 14.54
N ALA A 291 -10.89 1.09 13.34
CA ALA A 291 -12.13 1.76 12.99
C ALA A 291 -13.32 1.33 13.89
N THR A 292 -13.39 0.06 14.30
CA THR A 292 -14.45 -0.43 15.21
C THR A 292 -14.30 0.04 16.66
N VAL A 293 -13.12 0.52 17.04
CA VAL A 293 -12.82 1.02 18.39
C VAL A 293 -12.46 2.51 18.41
N ASP A 294 -12.91 3.27 17.41
CA ASP A 294 -12.72 4.72 17.32
C ASP A 294 -11.24 5.16 17.29
N TYR A 295 -10.38 4.33 16.67
CA TYR A 295 -8.92 4.50 16.60
C TYR A 295 -8.24 4.55 17.98
N ASP A 296 -8.87 3.98 19.00
CA ASP A 296 -8.30 3.80 20.32
C ASP A 296 -7.37 2.57 20.36
N PHE A 297 -6.07 2.81 20.42
CA PHE A 297 -5.05 1.76 20.44
C PHE A 297 -5.05 0.92 21.72
N GLU A 298 -5.56 1.44 22.84
CA GLU A 298 -5.71 0.66 24.07
C GLU A 298 -6.85 -0.35 23.93
N ARG A 299 -8.00 0.10 23.40
CA ARG A 299 -9.13 -0.80 23.08
C ARG A 299 -8.75 -1.82 22.00
N ALA A 300 -7.96 -1.42 21.01
CA ALA A 300 -7.49 -2.32 19.96
C ALA A 300 -6.54 -3.39 20.51
N ALA A 301 -5.63 -3.03 21.41
CA ALA A 301 -4.76 -4.00 22.10
C ALA A 301 -5.56 -5.00 22.92
N ALA A 302 -6.57 -4.54 23.68
CA ALA A 302 -7.47 -5.41 24.42
C ALA A 302 -8.26 -6.39 23.50
N ALA A 303 -8.61 -5.97 22.29
CA ALA A 303 -9.21 -6.86 21.29
C ALA A 303 -8.20 -7.90 20.77
N CYS A 304 -6.93 -7.52 20.55
CA CYS A 304 -5.89 -8.48 20.22
C CYS A 304 -5.67 -9.51 21.34
N ASP A 305 -5.78 -9.12 22.61
CA ASP A 305 -5.65 -10.06 23.74
C ASP A 305 -6.73 -11.16 23.73
N ALA A 306 -7.90 -10.88 23.14
CA ALA A 306 -9.00 -11.83 22.99
C ALA A 306 -8.83 -12.82 21.81
N THR A 307 -7.84 -12.60 20.93
CA THR A 307 -7.56 -13.52 19.80
C THR A 307 -6.92 -14.83 20.27
N PRO A 308 -7.03 -15.93 19.49
CA PRO A 308 -6.30 -17.17 19.75
C PRO A 308 -4.79 -16.91 19.86
N THR A 309 -4.12 -17.67 20.74
CA THR A 309 -2.69 -17.50 21.03
C THR A 309 -1.79 -17.65 19.80
N GLU A 310 -2.24 -18.39 18.80
CA GLU A 310 -1.53 -18.73 17.56
C GLU A 310 -1.46 -17.56 16.56
N VAL A 311 -2.29 -16.54 16.74
CA VAL A 311 -2.38 -15.36 15.85
C VAL A 311 -2.26 -14.04 16.59
N ARG A 312 -2.10 -14.07 17.92
CA ARG A 312 -2.06 -12.86 18.75
C ARG A 312 -0.86 -11.98 18.45
N ASP A 313 0.30 -12.58 18.23
CA ASP A 313 1.51 -11.90 17.73
C ASP A 313 1.24 -11.17 16.41
N VAL A 314 0.50 -11.79 15.50
CA VAL A 314 0.14 -11.21 14.22
C VAL A 314 -0.82 -10.02 14.39
N CYS A 315 -1.81 -10.13 15.28
CA CYS A 315 -2.72 -9.02 15.59
C CYS A 315 -1.95 -7.81 16.13
N TYR A 316 -1.06 -8.02 17.09
CA TYR A 316 -0.20 -6.94 17.62
C TYR A 316 0.74 -6.38 16.55
N THR A 317 1.27 -7.22 15.67
CA THR A 317 2.08 -6.76 14.52
C THR A 317 1.26 -5.83 13.62
N SER A 318 -0.01 -6.17 13.34
CA SER A 318 -0.91 -5.30 12.58
C SER A 318 -1.17 -3.96 13.29
N LEU A 319 -1.36 -3.96 14.61
CA LEU A 319 -1.49 -2.71 15.38
C LEU A 319 -0.24 -1.84 15.23
N GLY A 320 0.95 -2.44 15.25
CA GLY A 320 2.21 -1.74 15.02
C GLY A 320 2.29 -1.08 13.64
N THR A 321 1.93 -1.81 12.59
CA THR A 321 1.86 -1.28 11.22
C THR A 321 0.91 -0.07 11.13
N ASN A 322 -0.26 -0.17 11.77
CA ASN A 322 -1.23 0.92 11.79
C ASN A 322 -0.79 2.11 12.67
N ALA A 323 -0.07 1.86 13.78
CA ALA A 323 0.54 2.91 14.58
C ALA A 323 1.56 3.71 13.77
N SER A 324 2.37 3.04 12.94
CA SER A 324 3.30 3.71 12.03
C SER A 324 2.57 4.62 11.02
N GLY A 325 1.45 4.16 10.45
CA GLY A 325 0.65 4.96 9.52
C GLY A 325 -0.02 6.16 10.20
N ALA A 326 -0.68 5.93 11.34
CA ALA A 326 -1.40 6.95 12.10
C ALA A 326 -0.51 8.09 12.63
N THR A 327 0.78 7.83 12.79
CA THR A 327 1.77 8.80 13.29
C THR A 327 2.64 9.39 12.18
N VAL A 328 2.47 8.96 10.93
CA VAL A 328 3.33 9.35 9.80
C VAL A 328 4.80 9.08 10.13
N MET A 329 5.08 7.88 10.65
CA MET A 329 6.42 7.42 11.06
C MET A 329 7.08 8.24 12.17
N ASP A 330 6.32 8.93 13.02
CA ASP A 330 6.85 9.53 14.24
C ASP A 330 7.15 8.44 15.29
N ALA A 331 8.42 8.28 15.64
CA ALA A 331 8.90 7.22 16.53
C ALA A 331 8.30 7.33 17.94
N ALA A 332 8.34 8.52 18.55
CA ALA A 332 7.87 8.74 19.91
C ALA A 332 6.35 8.51 20.04
N ARG A 333 5.58 8.99 19.06
CA ARG A 333 4.13 8.75 18.99
C ARG A 333 3.83 7.27 18.74
N SER A 334 4.58 6.59 17.86
CA SER A 334 4.40 5.15 17.62
C SER A 334 4.67 4.33 18.87
N ILE A 335 5.72 4.66 19.64
CA ILE A 335 6.02 4.00 20.92
C ILE A 335 4.86 4.19 21.90
N LYS A 336 4.32 5.41 21.99
CA LYS A 336 3.17 5.72 22.84
C LYS A 336 1.94 4.90 22.48
N LEU A 337 1.63 4.74 21.19
CA LEU A 337 0.47 3.95 20.73
C LEU A 337 0.63 2.44 21.00
N CYS A 338 1.85 1.91 20.95
CA CYS A 338 2.11 0.50 21.25
C CYS A 338 2.21 0.19 22.76
N SER A 339 2.40 1.19 23.61
CA SER A 339 2.64 1.02 25.05
C SER A 339 1.49 0.36 25.86
N PRO A 340 0.19 0.56 25.54
CA PRO A 340 -0.92 -0.01 26.31
C PRO A 340 -1.10 -1.53 26.23
N GLY A 341 -0.43 -2.22 25.30
CA GLY A 341 -0.60 -3.67 25.12
C GLY A 341 -0.08 -4.53 26.28
N ASP A 342 -0.58 -5.77 26.36
CA ASP A 342 -0.06 -6.79 27.28
C ASP A 342 1.48 -6.88 27.13
N PRO A 343 2.26 -6.69 28.21
CA PRO A 343 3.72 -6.77 28.15
C PRO A 343 4.27 -8.06 27.53
N ALA A 344 3.53 -9.18 27.58
CA ALA A 344 3.90 -10.42 26.92
C ALA A 344 3.85 -10.33 25.38
N TRP A 345 3.00 -9.47 24.82
CA TRP A 345 2.74 -9.36 23.38
C TRP A 345 3.17 -8.01 22.78
N ARG A 346 3.36 -6.98 23.62
CA ARG A 346 3.74 -5.61 23.23
C ARG A 346 4.89 -5.53 22.22
N LYS A 347 5.92 -6.38 22.40
CA LYS A 347 7.05 -6.48 21.45
C LYS A 347 6.62 -6.61 19.99
N TRP A 348 5.51 -7.30 19.72
CA TRP A 348 5.01 -7.50 18.37
C TRP A 348 4.41 -6.23 17.76
N CYS A 349 3.88 -5.31 18.57
CA CYS A 349 3.51 -3.98 18.10
C CYS A 349 4.75 -3.20 17.64
N PHE A 350 5.85 -3.23 18.41
CA PHE A 350 7.10 -2.61 17.96
C PHE A 350 7.69 -3.30 16.72
N VAL A 351 7.56 -4.63 16.60
CA VAL A 351 7.92 -5.38 15.38
C VAL A 351 7.12 -4.88 14.18
N GLY A 352 5.81 -4.65 14.32
CA GLY A 352 4.98 -4.07 13.26
C GLY A 352 5.44 -2.68 12.85
N VAL A 353 5.70 -1.80 13.83
CA VAL A 353 6.17 -0.44 13.56
C VAL A 353 7.50 -0.45 12.80
N VAL A 354 8.52 -1.18 13.29
CA VAL A 354 9.84 -1.19 12.65
C VAL A 354 9.81 -1.81 11.27
N LYS A 355 9.04 -2.89 11.06
CA LYS A 355 8.88 -3.50 9.75
C LYS A 355 8.28 -2.51 8.76
N ASN A 356 7.22 -1.81 9.17
CA ASN A 356 6.59 -0.81 8.32
C ASN A 356 7.52 0.38 8.04
N PHE A 357 8.27 0.87 9.04
CA PHE A 357 9.21 1.98 8.86
C PHE A 357 10.26 1.71 7.78
N ILE A 358 10.71 0.46 7.66
CA ILE A 358 11.73 0.04 6.69
C ILE A 358 11.10 -0.25 5.33
N ASP A 359 9.95 -0.93 5.31
CA ASP A 359 9.29 -1.33 4.06
C ASP A 359 8.81 -0.13 3.24
N VAL A 360 8.16 0.84 3.89
CA VAL A 360 7.57 2.00 3.21
C VAL A 360 8.61 3.01 2.70
N THR A 361 9.85 2.95 3.18
CA THR A 361 10.97 3.79 2.72
C THR A 361 11.94 3.01 1.83
N ALA A 362 11.89 1.69 1.86
CA ALA A 362 12.95 0.80 1.36
C ALA A 362 14.35 1.14 1.95
N ASP A 363 14.39 1.67 3.18
CA ASP A 363 15.60 2.13 3.85
C ASP A 363 15.62 1.67 5.32
N PRO A 364 16.64 0.92 5.76
CA PRO A 364 16.73 0.47 7.15
C PRO A 364 17.01 1.58 8.17
N ALA A 365 17.44 2.78 7.76
CA ALA A 365 17.86 3.83 8.68
C ALA A 365 16.75 4.29 9.62
N SER A 366 15.51 4.43 9.12
CA SER A 366 14.34 4.80 9.91
C SER A 366 14.02 3.76 10.99
N GLY A 367 14.05 2.48 10.63
CA GLY A 367 13.82 1.37 11.55
C GLY A 367 14.92 1.23 12.61
N ILE A 368 16.19 1.45 12.23
CA ILE A 368 17.32 1.44 13.17
C ILE A 368 17.18 2.59 14.18
N ALA A 369 16.84 3.80 13.72
CA ALA A 369 16.60 4.93 14.61
C ALA A 369 15.46 4.62 15.59
N PHE A 370 14.34 4.08 15.10
CA PHE A 370 13.21 3.68 15.92
C PHE A 370 13.59 2.65 17.00
N CYS A 371 14.32 1.57 16.65
CA CYS A 371 14.68 0.54 17.64
C CYS A 371 15.59 1.05 18.76
N ARG A 372 16.37 2.13 18.55
CA ARG A 372 17.16 2.75 19.62
C ARG A 372 16.28 3.38 20.70
N ASP A 373 15.09 3.83 20.32
CA ASP A 373 14.13 4.49 21.23
C ASP A 373 13.15 3.50 21.88
N VAL A 374 13.00 2.28 21.33
CA VAL A 374 12.15 1.22 21.91
C VAL A 374 12.66 0.82 23.31
N PRO A 375 11.79 0.55 24.30
CA PRO A 375 12.21 0.14 25.64
C PRO A 375 13.17 -1.06 25.65
N GLU A 376 14.21 -1.00 26.50
CA GLU A 376 15.22 -2.06 26.65
C GLU A 376 14.63 -3.43 27.02
N GLY A 377 15.38 -4.49 26.70
CA GLY A 377 15.00 -5.87 26.98
C GLY A 377 14.28 -6.53 25.81
N VAL A 378 13.25 -7.32 26.11
CA VAL A 378 12.57 -8.19 25.11
C VAL A 378 11.93 -7.42 23.95
N ASP A 379 11.50 -6.18 24.19
CA ASP A 379 10.89 -5.31 23.18
C ASP A 379 11.94 -4.85 22.15
N ARG A 380 13.06 -4.31 22.64
CA ARG A 380 14.18 -3.86 21.79
C ARG A 380 14.87 -5.02 21.08
N ASP A 381 15.05 -6.16 21.73
CA ASP A 381 15.60 -7.38 21.12
C ASP A 381 14.77 -7.84 19.92
N ALA A 382 13.44 -7.86 20.06
CA ALA A 382 12.52 -8.20 18.98
C ALA A 382 12.55 -7.17 17.86
N CYS A 383 12.65 -5.87 18.20
CA CYS A 383 12.81 -4.80 17.22
C CYS A 383 14.07 -5.00 16.37
N TRP A 384 15.22 -5.27 17.00
CA TRP A 384 16.47 -5.52 16.28
C TRP A 384 16.41 -6.75 15.39
N ASN A 385 15.76 -7.82 15.85
CA ASN A 385 15.55 -9.00 15.01
C ASN A 385 14.70 -8.67 13.77
N ALA A 386 13.63 -7.88 13.95
CA ALA A 386 12.77 -7.44 12.85
C ALA A 386 13.47 -6.51 11.85
N VAL A 387 14.43 -5.67 12.28
CA VAL A 387 15.33 -4.95 11.35
C VAL A 387 16.05 -5.95 10.45
N GLY A 388 16.64 -6.98 11.04
CA GLY A 388 17.30 -8.06 10.31
C GLY A 388 16.39 -8.75 9.29
N GLU A 389 15.18 -9.12 9.70
CA GLU A 389 14.19 -9.73 8.80
C GLU A 389 13.90 -8.84 7.59
N GLN A 390 13.78 -7.53 7.78
CA GLN A 390 13.59 -6.58 6.66
C GLN A 390 14.82 -6.47 5.76
N LEU A 391 16.04 -6.52 6.32
CA LEU A 391 17.26 -6.57 5.51
C LEU A 391 17.30 -7.83 4.63
N SER A 392 16.72 -8.94 5.08
CA SER A 392 16.63 -10.16 4.28
C SER A 392 15.74 -10.02 3.04
N VAL A 393 14.77 -9.11 3.11
CA VAL A 393 13.87 -8.76 2.00
C VAL A 393 14.53 -7.71 1.11
N LEU A 394 14.97 -6.58 1.68
CA LEU A 394 15.59 -5.47 0.93
C LEU A 394 16.86 -5.87 0.19
N TYR A 395 17.69 -6.71 0.81
CA TYR A 395 18.99 -7.11 0.28
C TYR A 395 18.99 -8.61 0.01
N THR A 396 18.04 -9.06 -0.82
CA THR A 396 17.72 -10.48 -1.06
C THR A 396 18.93 -11.35 -1.38
N THR A 397 19.89 -10.84 -2.15
CA THR A 397 21.11 -11.59 -2.52
C THR A 397 22.40 -10.99 -1.93
N ASP A 398 22.33 -9.78 -1.37
CA ASP A 398 23.49 -9.01 -0.91
C ASP A 398 23.73 -9.20 0.59
N LEU A 399 24.32 -10.35 0.94
CA LEU A 399 24.63 -10.72 2.33
C LEU A 399 25.65 -9.78 2.99
N ASP A 400 26.60 -9.24 2.21
CA ASP A 400 27.60 -8.31 2.70
C ASP A 400 26.95 -7.00 3.13
N ARG A 401 25.99 -6.48 2.34
CA ARG A 401 25.20 -5.31 2.71
C ARG A 401 24.32 -5.56 3.94
N ARG A 402 23.73 -6.75 4.08
CA ARG A 402 23.02 -7.12 5.33
C ARG A 402 23.96 -7.05 6.54
N SER A 403 25.17 -7.62 6.43
CA SER A 403 26.15 -7.62 7.52
C SER A 403 26.57 -6.21 7.87
N ALA A 404 26.94 -5.41 6.86
CA ALA A 404 27.36 -4.03 7.02
C ALA A 404 26.28 -3.18 7.70
N VAL A 405 25.00 -3.37 7.37
CA VAL A 405 23.91 -2.65 8.06
C VAL A 405 23.79 -3.11 9.52
N CYS A 406 23.82 -4.42 9.80
CA CYS A 406 23.71 -4.90 11.17
C CYS A 406 24.86 -4.43 12.08
N GLU A 407 26.08 -4.28 11.56
CA GLU A 407 27.22 -3.71 12.28
C GLU A 407 26.97 -2.27 12.77
N THR A 408 26.10 -1.50 12.09
CA THR A 408 25.74 -0.13 12.51
C THR A 408 24.75 -0.07 13.69
N THR A 409 24.16 -1.21 14.08
CA THR A 409 23.12 -1.25 15.12
C THR A 409 23.69 -1.25 16.54
N GLY A 410 25.00 -1.41 16.70
CA GLY A 410 25.65 -1.41 18.02
C GLY A 410 25.18 -2.57 18.88
N GLU A 411 24.47 -2.28 19.98
CA GLU A 411 23.92 -3.32 20.87
C GLU A 411 22.97 -4.30 20.17
N GLY A 412 22.35 -3.88 19.06
CA GLY A 412 21.43 -4.70 18.28
C GLY A 412 22.08 -5.70 17.33
N GLU A 413 23.41 -5.68 17.16
CA GLU A 413 24.08 -6.39 16.05
C GLU A 413 23.73 -7.88 16.03
N ALA A 414 23.84 -8.56 17.17
CA ALA A 414 23.58 -9.99 17.26
C ALA A 414 22.14 -10.35 16.84
N ARG A 415 21.16 -9.57 17.28
CA ARG A 415 19.74 -9.78 16.95
C ARG A 415 19.43 -9.44 15.50
N CYS A 416 19.99 -8.35 15.00
CA CYS A 416 19.89 -7.97 13.59
C CYS A 416 20.45 -9.07 12.68
N ARG A 417 21.65 -9.59 12.98
CA ARG A 417 22.27 -10.65 12.17
C ARG A 417 21.45 -11.94 12.19
N GLN A 418 20.88 -12.29 13.34
CA GLN A 418 19.95 -13.41 13.46
C GLN A 418 18.75 -13.25 12.51
N GLY A 419 18.08 -12.08 12.52
CA GLY A 419 16.95 -11.81 11.64
C GLY A 419 17.33 -11.74 10.16
N ALA A 420 18.52 -11.24 9.87
CA ALA A 420 19.04 -11.09 8.50
C ALA A 420 19.42 -12.43 7.82
N GLY A 421 19.27 -13.56 8.53
CA GLY A 421 19.72 -14.87 8.07
C GLY A 421 21.24 -14.99 8.00
N LEU A 422 21.96 -14.12 8.71
CA LEU A 422 23.41 -14.14 8.82
C LEU A 422 23.77 -15.08 9.98
N TRP A 423 23.72 -16.38 9.72
CA TRP A 423 24.25 -17.37 10.65
C TRP A 423 25.73 -17.04 10.95
N PRO A 424 26.21 -17.26 12.18
CA PRO A 424 27.61 -16.99 12.46
C PRO A 424 28.49 -17.81 11.49
N LYS A 425 29.56 -17.19 10.95
CA LYS A 425 30.76 -17.95 10.63
C LYS A 425 31.23 -18.53 11.96
N ILE A 426 30.72 -19.68 12.36
CA ILE A 426 31.19 -20.38 13.57
C ILE A 426 32.67 -20.67 13.30
N PRO A 427 33.63 -20.06 14.04
CA PRO A 427 34.99 -20.57 14.02
C PRO A 427 34.93 -22.01 14.53
N PRO A 428 35.64 -22.98 13.92
CA PRO A 428 35.60 -24.39 14.32
C PRO A 428 35.81 -24.65 15.82
N GLU A 429 36.36 -23.68 16.54
CA GLU A 429 36.76 -23.74 17.95
C GLU A 429 35.65 -23.37 18.95
N ALA A 430 34.49 -22.85 18.49
CA ALA A 430 33.42 -22.35 19.36
C ALA A 430 32.18 -23.26 19.47
N LEU A 431 32.22 -24.48 18.90
CA LEU A 431 31.18 -25.48 19.17
C LEU A 431 31.42 -26.10 20.56
N PRO A 432 30.51 -25.94 21.54
CA PRO A 432 30.57 -26.76 22.73
C PRO A 432 30.40 -28.22 22.32
N ALA A 433 31.32 -29.07 22.75
CA ALA A 433 31.18 -30.51 22.59
C ALA A 433 29.90 -30.97 23.30
N GLY A 434 28.97 -31.53 22.51
CA GLY A 434 27.88 -32.44 22.87
C GLY A 434 27.22 -32.34 24.26
N GLY A 435 25.89 -32.15 24.24
CA GLY A 435 24.97 -32.48 25.32
C GLY A 435 23.58 -32.68 24.77
#